data_AF-A0A3A8JIK5-F1
#
_entry.id   AF-A0A3A8JIK5-F1
#
_cell.length_a   1.000
_cell.length_b   1.000
_cell.length_c   1.000
_cell.angle_alpha   90.00
_cell.angle_beta   90.00
_cell.angle_gamma   90.00
#
_symmetry.space_group_name_H-M   'P 1'
#
loop_
_entity.id
_entity.type
_entity.pdbx_description
1 polymer ?
#
loop_
_entity_poly.entity_id
_entity_poly.type
_entity_poly.pdbx_seq_one_letter_code
_entity_poly.pdbx_strand_id
1 'polypeptide(L)'
;MLETHFAGCYWLARPESVEACARRLESFLGMMAPLEPTWNRWHQSAATFEKARKRQVQPDAATLSKLLGQKSNRFGDDSSFWLWAGESPDETSGINGSCGSATTHVSSLCILHSLGQSEVAKRVVTAPVMTSVVRAMALAWEPEFALAASNQHRELVAVPMIENYIGWVTYLADFRGPVPPLPSPVQVEHIPDRGTLITLTQEKFSASTPAHVALAADVQARLQSAGLLTPLRPWGT
;
A
#
# COMPACT_ATOMS: atom_id res chain seq x y z
N MET A 1 7.20 13.73 -18.67
CA MET A 1 7.08 12.34 -18.19
C MET A 1 5.66 12.19 -17.65
N LEU A 2 4.95 11.11 -17.97
CA LEU A 2 3.62 10.88 -17.40
C LEU A 2 3.74 10.42 -15.95
N GLU A 3 2.96 11.05 -15.09
CA GLU A 3 2.98 10.77 -13.66
C GLU A 3 2.29 9.44 -13.33
N THR A 4 2.91 8.66 -12.44
CA THR A 4 2.41 7.34 -12.03
C THR A 4 2.25 7.28 -10.52
N HIS A 5 1.23 6.56 -10.07
CA HIS A 5 0.91 6.44 -8.65
C HIS A 5 1.04 4.99 -8.18
N PHE A 6 1.27 4.82 -6.88
CA PHE A 6 1.28 3.54 -6.19
C PHE A 6 0.67 3.70 -4.80
N ALA A 7 0.29 2.59 -4.18
CA ALA A 7 0.01 2.53 -2.74
C ALA A 7 0.85 1.44 -2.09
N GLY A 8 1.33 1.66 -0.88
CA GLY A 8 2.15 0.70 -0.15
C GLY A 8 1.92 0.81 1.35
N CYS A 9 1.99 -0.32 2.04
CA CYS A 9 1.99 -0.39 3.49
C CYS A 9 3.18 -1.19 4.00
N TYR A 10 3.67 -0.84 5.19
CA TYR A 10 4.95 -1.27 5.72
C TYR A 10 4.87 -1.51 7.24
N TRP A 11 5.50 -2.58 7.69
CA TRP A 11 5.68 -2.93 9.10
C TRP A 11 6.97 -3.74 9.28
N LEU A 12 7.49 -3.81 10.50
CA LEU A 12 8.79 -4.43 10.77
C LEU A 12 8.68 -5.53 11.83
N ALA A 13 9.42 -6.63 11.63
CA ALA A 13 9.59 -7.71 12.60
C ALA A 13 8.28 -8.23 13.24
N ARG A 14 7.27 -8.53 12.41
CA ARG A 14 6.02 -9.15 12.87
C ARG A 14 6.00 -10.63 12.45
N PRO A 15 6.44 -11.57 13.32
CA PRO A 15 6.39 -12.99 13.01
C PRO A 15 4.94 -13.47 12.90
N GLU A 16 4.60 -14.07 11.77
CA GLU A 16 3.25 -14.57 11.51
C GLU A 16 3.34 -15.90 10.77
N SER A 17 2.47 -16.84 11.14
CA SER A 17 2.30 -18.09 10.36
C SER A 17 1.83 -17.78 8.93
N VAL A 18 2.10 -18.70 8.00
CA VAL A 18 1.61 -18.63 6.61
C VAL A 18 0.08 -18.43 6.57
N GLU A 19 -0.66 -19.10 7.45
CA GLU A 19 -2.11 -19.04 7.55
C GLU A 19 -2.61 -17.66 8.02
N ALA A 20 -1.87 -17.02 8.93
CA ALA A 20 -2.19 -15.66 9.39
C ALA A 20 -1.95 -14.64 8.27
N CYS A 21 -0.81 -14.72 7.58
CA CYS A 21 -0.53 -13.93 6.38
C CYS A 21 -1.61 -14.12 5.30
N ALA A 22 -2.04 -15.36 5.06
CA ALA A 22 -3.07 -15.67 4.07
C ALA A 22 -4.43 -15.04 4.42
N ARG A 23 -4.84 -15.05 5.69
CA ARG A 23 -6.07 -14.39 6.15
C ARG A 23 -6.01 -12.87 5.98
N ARG A 24 -4.85 -12.26 6.24
CA ARG A 24 -4.65 -10.82 5.99
C ARG A 24 -4.75 -10.50 4.50
N LEU A 25 -4.12 -11.30 3.65
CA LEU A 25 -4.20 -11.13 2.20
C LEU A 25 -5.63 -11.34 1.68
N GLU A 26 -6.36 -12.35 2.13
CA GLU A 26 -7.79 -12.56 1.83
C GLU A 26 -8.61 -11.32 2.22
N SER A 27 -8.45 -10.82 3.45
CA SER A 27 -9.15 -9.63 3.93
C SER A 27 -8.85 -8.40 3.06
N PHE A 28 -7.58 -8.19 2.72
CA PHE A 28 -7.15 -7.10 1.84
C PHE A 28 -7.81 -7.22 0.46
N LEU A 29 -7.72 -8.39 -0.18
CA LEU A 29 -8.32 -8.62 -1.50
C LEU A 29 -9.84 -8.44 -1.50
N GLY A 30 -10.51 -8.90 -0.44
CA GLY A 30 -11.95 -8.71 -0.26
C GLY A 30 -12.36 -7.24 -0.16
N MET A 31 -11.59 -6.42 0.55
CA MET A 31 -11.84 -4.97 0.64
C MET A 31 -11.50 -4.22 -0.65
N MET A 32 -10.58 -4.75 -1.46
CA MET A 32 -10.20 -4.17 -2.76
C MET A 32 -11.22 -4.49 -3.87
N ALA A 33 -11.84 -5.67 -3.83
CA ALA A 33 -12.78 -6.14 -4.86
C ALA A 33 -13.90 -5.16 -5.28
N PRO A 34 -14.54 -4.37 -4.37
CA PRO A 34 -15.56 -3.40 -4.78
C PRO A 34 -14.99 -2.09 -5.35
N LEU A 35 -13.69 -1.82 -5.23
CA LEU A 35 -13.08 -0.54 -5.62
C LEU A 35 -12.81 -0.46 -7.14
N GLU A 36 -12.58 -1.60 -7.79
CA GLU A 36 -12.36 -1.68 -9.23
C GLU A 36 -12.85 -3.04 -9.78
N PRO A 37 -13.63 -3.07 -10.88
CA PRO A 37 -14.28 -4.29 -11.37
C PRO A 37 -13.36 -5.50 -11.66
N THR A 38 -12.08 -5.29 -11.95
CA THR A 38 -11.10 -6.35 -12.21
C THR A 38 -10.42 -6.85 -10.94
N TRP A 39 -10.44 -6.08 -9.84
CA TRP A 39 -9.81 -6.45 -8.55
C TRP A 39 -10.56 -7.56 -7.78
N ASN A 40 -11.54 -8.22 -8.41
CA ASN A 40 -12.16 -9.46 -7.92
C ASN A 40 -11.57 -10.73 -8.56
N ARG A 41 -10.66 -10.60 -9.55
CA ARG A 41 -10.02 -11.72 -10.25
C ARG A 41 -8.52 -11.55 -10.24
N TRP A 42 -7.87 -12.31 -9.36
CA TRP A 42 -6.41 -12.29 -9.20
C TRP A 42 -5.78 -13.50 -9.85
N HIS A 43 -4.57 -13.32 -10.37
CA HIS A 43 -3.81 -14.32 -11.08
C HIS A 43 -2.36 -14.35 -10.60
N GLN A 44 -1.72 -15.52 -10.63
CA GLN A 44 -0.28 -15.63 -10.43
C GLN A 44 0.48 -15.16 -11.66
N SER A 45 1.72 -14.72 -11.45
CA SER A 45 2.64 -14.45 -12.55
C SER A 45 3.01 -15.72 -13.33
N ALA A 46 3.34 -15.52 -14.60
CA ALA A 46 3.89 -16.54 -15.48
C ALA A 46 4.80 -15.88 -16.52
N ALA A 47 5.53 -16.70 -17.28
CA ALA A 47 6.43 -16.21 -18.32
C ALA A 47 5.74 -15.39 -19.43
N THR A 48 4.42 -15.55 -19.60
CA THR A 48 3.63 -14.79 -20.57
C THR A 48 2.27 -14.43 -20.00
N PHE A 49 1.67 -13.35 -20.51
CA PHE A 49 0.32 -12.90 -20.13
C PHE A 49 -0.74 -14.01 -20.31
N GLU A 50 -0.73 -14.69 -21.46
CA GLU A 50 -1.65 -15.79 -21.76
C GLU A 50 -1.54 -16.96 -20.76
N LYS A 51 -0.32 -17.28 -20.32
CA LYS A 51 -0.12 -18.31 -19.29
C LYS A 51 -0.56 -17.80 -17.92
N ALA A 52 -0.31 -16.53 -17.61
CA ALA A 52 -0.68 -15.92 -16.34
C ALA A 52 -2.21 -15.87 -16.19
N ARG A 53 -2.96 -15.54 -17.26
CA ARG A 53 -4.43 -15.52 -17.26
C ARG A 53 -5.05 -16.85 -16.86
N LYS A 54 -4.40 -17.95 -17.19
CA LYS A 54 -4.85 -19.30 -16.84
C LYS A 54 -4.55 -19.68 -15.38
N ARG A 55 -3.77 -18.88 -14.65
CA ARG A 55 -3.38 -19.11 -13.25
C ARG A 55 -4.20 -18.26 -12.28
N GLN A 56 -5.52 -18.29 -12.43
CA GLN A 56 -6.40 -17.59 -11.49
C GLN A 56 -6.23 -18.15 -10.07
N VAL A 57 -6.22 -17.25 -9.10
CA VAL A 57 -6.16 -17.52 -7.68
C VAL A 57 -7.49 -17.16 -7.08
N GLN A 58 -8.10 -18.12 -6.39
CA GLN A 58 -9.24 -17.81 -5.54
C GLN A 58 -8.73 -17.03 -4.33
N PRO A 59 -9.29 -15.84 -4.03
CA PRO A 59 -8.82 -14.99 -2.94
C PRO A 59 -9.30 -15.48 -1.57
N ASP A 60 -9.28 -16.80 -1.35
CA ASP A 60 -9.65 -17.44 -0.08
C ASP A 60 -8.41 -17.85 0.73
N ALA A 61 -8.51 -17.83 2.06
CA ALA A 61 -7.39 -18.11 2.94
C ALA A 61 -6.73 -19.48 2.69
N ALA A 62 -7.47 -20.52 2.30
CA ALA A 62 -6.90 -21.84 2.11
C ALA A 62 -6.05 -21.91 0.83
N THR A 63 -6.52 -21.31 -0.26
CA THR A 63 -5.77 -21.18 -1.51
C THR A 63 -4.54 -20.29 -1.32
N LEU A 64 -4.70 -19.15 -0.63
CA LEU A 64 -3.61 -18.21 -0.36
C LEU A 64 -2.56 -18.79 0.60
N SER A 65 -2.97 -19.61 1.58
CA SER A 65 -2.03 -20.32 2.46
C SER A 65 -1.15 -21.28 1.66
N LYS A 66 -1.74 -22.03 0.72
CA LYS A 66 -0.98 -22.89 -0.19
C LYS A 66 -0.01 -22.09 -1.04
N LEU A 67 -0.43 -20.94 -1.58
CA LEU A 67 0.42 -20.04 -2.36
C LEU A 67 1.62 -19.55 -1.55
N LEU A 68 1.37 -18.97 -0.38
CA LEU A 68 2.39 -18.38 0.49
C LEU A 68 3.34 -19.43 1.12
N GLY A 69 2.89 -20.68 1.23
CA GLY A 69 3.68 -21.81 1.71
C GLY A 69 4.54 -22.50 0.63
N GLN A 70 4.40 -22.13 -0.64
CA GLN A 70 5.25 -22.69 -1.71
C GLN A 70 6.71 -22.36 -1.48
N LYS A 71 7.61 -23.31 -1.76
CA LYS A 71 9.05 -23.11 -1.63
C LYS A 71 9.58 -21.90 -2.41
N SER A 72 8.99 -21.59 -3.56
CA SER A 72 9.36 -20.41 -4.37
C SER A 72 8.98 -19.07 -3.73
N ASN A 73 8.05 -19.10 -2.79
CA ASN A 73 7.46 -17.94 -2.11
C ASN A 73 7.92 -17.86 -0.65
N ARG A 74 8.86 -18.71 -0.22
CA ARG A 74 9.36 -18.81 1.15
C ARG A 74 10.85 -18.49 1.20
N PHE A 75 11.24 -17.56 2.05
CA PHE A 75 12.64 -17.28 2.37
C PHE A 75 12.81 -17.16 3.88
N GLY A 76 13.33 -18.22 4.52
CA GLY A 76 13.39 -18.30 5.98
C GLY A 76 11.99 -18.32 6.59
N ASP A 77 11.68 -17.32 7.43
CA ASP A 77 10.37 -17.10 8.03
C ASP A 77 9.42 -16.28 7.15
N ASP A 78 9.93 -15.58 6.15
CA ASP A 78 9.19 -14.69 5.25
C ASP A 78 8.40 -15.45 4.17
N SER A 79 7.20 -14.94 3.88
CA SER A 79 6.33 -15.39 2.80
C SER A 79 6.07 -14.24 1.82
N SER A 80 6.48 -14.42 0.57
CA SER A 80 6.28 -13.45 -0.51
C SER A 80 5.12 -13.81 -1.42
N PHE A 81 4.53 -12.80 -2.05
CA PHE A 81 3.47 -13.00 -3.03
C PHE A 81 3.56 -11.97 -4.15
N TRP A 82 3.08 -12.38 -5.32
CA TRP A 82 2.87 -11.52 -6.48
C TRP A 82 1.59 -11.95 -7.17
N LEU A 83 0.58 -11.06 -7.18
CA LEU A 83 -0.69 -11.28 -7.84
C LEU A 83 -0.96 -10.12 -8.78
N TRP A 84 -1.70 -10.39 -9.85
CA TRP A 84 -2.12 -9.35 -10.77
C TRP A 84 -3.58 -9.54 -11.17
N ALA A 85 -4.24 -8.44 -11.53
CA ALA A 85 -5.62 -8.35 -11.96
C ALA A 85 -5.68 -7.57 -13.27
N GLY A 86 -6.61 -7.93 -14.17
CA GLY A 86 -6.78 -7.27 -15.47
C GLY A 86 -7.13 -8.24 -16.60
N GLU A 87 -7.78 -7.76 -17.66
CA GLU A 87 -8.18 -8.57 -18.81
C GLU A 87 -7.22 -8.46 -20.01
N SER A 88 -6.47 -7.37 -20.08
CA SER A 88 -5.47 -7.08 -21.12
C SER A 88 -4.16 -6.57 -20.49
N PRO A 89 -3.01 -6.67 -21.18
CA PRO A 89 -1.72 -6.19 -20.65
C PRO A 89 -1.74 -4.70 -20.27
N ASP A 90 -2.47 -3.89 -21.02
CA ASP A 90 -2.61 -2.44 -20.83
C ASP A 90 -3.58 -2.06 -19.69
N GLU A 91 -4.31 -3.04 -19.15
CA GLU A 91 -5.30 -2.86 -18.07
C GLU A 91 -4.96 -3.72 -16.85
N THR A 92 -3.67 -3.80 -16.51
CA THR A 92 -3.21 -4.59 -15.37
C THR A 92 -2.97 -3.74 -14.12
N SER A 93 -3.40 -4.29 -12.98
CA SER A 93 -2.95 -3.91 -11.64
C SER A 93 -2.16 -5.05 -11.03
N GLY A 94 -1.10 -4.74 -10.29
CA GLY A 94 -0.28 -5.73 -9.62
C GLY A 94 -0.23 -5.46 -8.13
N ILE A 95 -0.34 -6.49 -7.31
CA ILE A 95 0.03 -6.43 -5.90
C ILE A 95 1.20 -7.36 -5.64
N ASN A 96 2.15 -6.90 -4.84
CA ASN A 96 3.20 -7.76 -4.34
C ASN A 96 3.56 -7.41 -2.91
N GLY A 97 4.20 -8.33 -2.23
CA GLY A 97 4.54 -8.14 -0.84
C GLY A 97 5.29 -9.29 -0.23
N SER A 98 5.65 -9.08 1.03
CA SER A 98 6.30 -10.02 1.92
C SER A 98 5.73 -9.84 3.33
N CYS A 99 5.56 -10.95 4.06
CA CYS A 99 5.01 -10.94 5.40
C CYS A 99 5.49 -12.13 6.23
N GLY A 100 5.35 -12.01 7.55
CA GLY A 100 5.60 -13.09 8.51
C GLY A 100 7.03 -13.16 9.03
N SER A 101 7.92 -12.27 8.60
CA SER A 101 9.30 -12.25 9.08
C SER A 101 9.45 -11.55 10.44
N ALA A 102 10.29 -12.12 11.29
CA ALA A 102 10.76 -11.54 12.55
C ALA A 102 11.97 -10.60 12.35
N THR A 103 12.49 -10.45 11.14
CA THR A 103 13.68 -9.64 10.89
C THR A 103 13.43 -8.15 11.13
N THR A 104 14.42 -7.50 11.75
CA THR A 104 14.46 -6.04 11.91
C THR A 104 15.23 -5.34 10.78
N HIS A 105 15.77 -6.11 9.81
CA HIS A 105 16.62 -5.57 8.74
C HIS A 105 15.85 -5.24 7.46
N VAL A 106 14.73 -5.92 7.23
CA VAL A 106 13.89 -5.77 6.03
C VAL A 106 12.45 -5.68 6.49
N SER A 107 11.74 -4.63 6.07
CA SER A 107 10.33 -4.48 6.37
C SER A 107 9.48 -5.47 5.57
N SER A 108 8.44 -5.98 6.21
CA SER A 108 7.31 -6.58 5.51
C SER A 108 6.50 -5.48 4.86
N LEU A 109 5.87 -5.81 3.73
CA LEU A 109 5.17 -4.83 2.93
C LEU A 109 4.08 -5.46 2.06
N CYS A 110 3.12 -4.64 1.65
CA CYS A 110 2.22 -4.93 0.54
C CYS A 110 2.08 -3.67 -0.31
N ILE A 111 2.40 -3.77 -1.60
CA ILE A 111 2.37 -2.66 -2.56
C ILE A 111 1.40 -2.98 -3.68
N LEU A 112 0.51 -2.03 -3.96
CA LEU A 112 -0.28 -1.95 -5.18
C LEU A 112 0.47 -1.09 -6.21
N HIS A 113 0.92 -1.74 -7.28
CA HIS A 113 1.62 -1.15 -8.41
C HIS A 113 0.66 -0.82 -9.56
N SER A 114 1.21 -0.08 -10.52
CA SER A 114 0.65 0.08 -11.88
C SER A 114 -0.59 0.97 -11.98
N LEU A 115 -0.70 1.97 -11.11
CA LEU A 115 -1.67 3.06 -11.28
C LEU A 115 -1.09 4.15 -12.21
N GLY A 116 -0.53 3.71 -13.34
CA GLY A 116 0.15 4.55 -14.33
C GLY A 116 -0.73 4.98 -15.50
N GLN A 117 -0.39 4.56 -16.73
CA GLN A 117 -1.12 4.92 -17.95
C GLN A 117 -2.24 3.94 -18.32
N SER A 118 -2.48 2.90 -17.52
CA SER A 118 -3.53 1.92 -17.80
C SER A 118 -4.91 2.57 -17.75
N GLU A 119 -5.88 2.04 -18.50
CA GLU A 119 -7.27 2.49 -18.37
C GLU A 119 -7.79 2.28 -16.94
N VAL A 120 -7.26 1.26 -16.25
CA VAL A 120 -7.48 1.05 -14.82
C VAL A 120 -7.02 2.27 -14.02
N ALA A 121 -5.79 2.74 -14.23
CA ALA A 121 -5.24 3.89 -13.52
C ALA A 121 -6.08 5.17 -13.68
N LYS A 122 -6.67 5.40 -14.86
CA LYS A 122 -7.58 6.53 -15.07
C LYS A 122 -8.81 6.47 -14.17
N ARG A 123 -9.28 5.27 -13.83
CA ARG A 123 -10.44 5.03 -12.95
C ARG A 123 -10.05 5.06 -11.48
N VAL A 124 -8.90 4.49 -11.11
CA VAL A 124 -8.53 4.27 -9.70
C VAL A 124 -7.65 5.37 -9.09
N VAL A 125 -6.95 6.18 -9.89
CA VAL A 125 -6.12 7.28 -9.36
C VAL A 125 -6.98 8.50 -9.07
N THR A 126 -7.86 8.34 -8.09
CA THR A 126 -8.76 9.37 -7.54
C THR A 126 -8.64 9.39 -6.02
N ALA A 127 -8.89 10.53 -5.37
CA ALA A 127 -8.73 10.62 -3.91
C ALA A 127 -9.59 9.58 -3.16
N PRO A 128 -10.87 9.35 -3.53
CA PRO A 128 -11.70 8.38 -2.82
C PRO A 128 -11.19 6.95 -2.95
N VAL A 129 -10.75 6.54 -4.15
CA VAL A 129 -10.25 5.17 -4.37
C VAL A 129 -8.90 5.00 -3.68
N MET A 130 -7.96 5.93 -3.83
CA MET A 130 -6.66 5.84 -3.16
C MET A 130 -6.79 5.86 -1.63
N THR A 131 -7.70 6.67 -1.09
CA THR A 131 -8.02 6.67 0.35
C THR A 131 -8.57 5.32 0.79
N SER A 132 -9.47 4.73 0.01
CA SER A 132 -10.05 3.41 0.29
C SER A 132 -9.03 2.28 0.19
N VAL A 133 -8.08 2.35 -0.75
CA VAL A 133 -6.97 1.38 -0.87
C VAL A 133 -6.08 1.45 0.38
N VAL A 134 -5.64 2.64 0.79
CA VAL A 134 -4.79 2.79 1.99
C VAL A 134 -5.55 2.38 3.26
N ARG A 135 -6.86 2.66 3.34
CA ARG A 135 -7.71 2.13 4.40
C ARG A 135 -7.75 0.60 4.41
N ALA A 136 -7.96 -0.03 3.25
CA ALA A 136 -7.97 -1.49 3.14
C ALA A 136 -6.63 -2.09 3.59
N MET A 137 -5.52 -1.44 3.22
CA MET A 137 -4.19 -1.81 3.72
C MET A 137 -4.11 -1.68 5.24
N ALA A 138 -4.56 -0.56 5.81
CA ALA A 138 -4.56 -0.31 7.25
C ALA A 138 -5.34 -1.38 8.02
N LEU A 139 -6.54 -1.73 7.54
CA LEU A 139 -7.44 -2.68 8.18
C LEU A 139 -6.97 -4.13 8.07
N ALA A 140 -6.45 -4.54 6.91
CA ALA A 140 -6.04 -5.94 6.67
C ALA A 140 -4.65 -6.25 7.21
N TRP A 141 -3.70 -5.34 6.99
CA TRP A 141 -2.31 -5.57 7.31
C TRP A 141 -1.91 -5.01 8.66
N GLU A 142 -2.72 -4.13 9.27
CA GLU A 142 -2.37 -3.43 10.50
C GLU A 142 -0.92 -2.91 10.44
N PRO A 143 -0.55 -2.17 9.39
CA PRO A 143 0.82 -1.72 9.22
C PRO A 143 1.15 -0.66 10.25
N GLU A 144 2.43 -0.36 10.41
CA GLU A 144 2.84 0.84 11.14
C GLU A 144 2.66 2.11 10.29
N PHE A 145 2.90 1.97 8.99
CA PHE A 145 2.90 3.08 8.04
C PHE A 145 2.32 2.63 6.70
N ALA A 146 1.48 3.45 6.08
CA ALA A 146 1.04 3.22 4.71
C ALA A 146 0.83 4.53 3.96
N LEU A 147 0.90 4.50 2.64
CA LEU A 147 0.68 5.67 1.81
C LEU A 147 0.19 5.34 0.41
N ALA A 148 -0.37 6.34 -0.25
CA ALA A 148 -0.53 6.40 -1.69
C ALA A 148 0.24 7.62 -2.22
N ALA A 149 1.10 7.45 -3.21
CA ALA A 149 1.96 8.54 -3.69
C ALA A 149 2.18 8.53 -5.20
N SER A 150 2.55 9.69 -5.71
CA SER A 150 3.20 9.85 -7.02
C SER A 150 4.65 9.40 -6.95
N ASN A 151 5.08 8.59 -7.91
CA ASN A 151 6.49 8.20 -8.04
C ASN A 151 7.39 9.41 -8.31
N GLN A 152 6.93 10.35 -9.13
CA GLN A 152 7.66 11.56 -9.46
C GLN A 152 7.83 12.46 -8.23
N HIS A 153 6.81 12.58 -7.38
CA HIS A 153 6.95 13.33 -6.12
C HIS A 153 7.95 12.65 -5.18
N ARG A 154 7.90 11.32 -5.05
CA ARG A 154 8.87 10.56 -4.27
C ARG A 154 10.31 10.78 -4.75
N GLU A 155 10.53 10.77 -6.06
CA GLU A 155 11.85 11.04 -6.67
C GLU A 155 12.33 12.47 -6.37
N LEU A 156 11.43 13.46 -6.41
CA LEU A 156 11.76 14.87 -6.10
C LEU A 156 12.17 15.09 -4.64
N VAL A 157 11.49 14.44 -3.69
CA VAL A 157 11.82 14.60 -2.25
C VAL A 157 13.09 13.82 -1.90
N ALA A 158 13.42 12.75 -2.65
CA ALA A 158 14.65 11.97 -2.49
C ALA A 158 14.92 11.52 -1.03
N VAL A 159 13.88 11.09 -0.32
CA VAL A 159 14.04 10.59 1.06
C VAL A 159 14.81 9.27 1.10
N PRO A 160 15.63 9.05 2.14
CA PRO A 160 16.37 7.80 2.30
C PRO A 160 15.46 6.61 2.67
N MET A 161 14.32 6.87 3.33
CA MET A 161 13.38 5.84 3.78
C MET A 161 11.94 6.31 3.54
N ILE A 162 11.05 5.38 3.20
CA ILE A 162 9.68 5.71 2.74
C ILE A 162 8.83 6.31 3.86
N GLU A 163 9.08 5.91 5.10
CA GLU A 163 8.42 6.39 6.32
C GLU A 163 8.80 7.82 6.72
N ASN A 164 9.83 8.38 6.09
CA ASN A 164 10.21 9.80 6.24
C ASN A 164 9.50 10.71 5.22
N TYR A 165 8.61 10.14 4.41
CA TYR A 165 7.93 10.81 3.31
C TYR A 165 6.43 10.59 3.39
N ILE A 166 5.65 11.63 3.13
CA ILE A 166 4.19 11.48 3.04
C ILE A 166 3.74 11.38 1.59
N GLY A 167 2.72 10.55 1.38
CA GLY A 167 2.01 10.47 0.11
C GLY A 167 0.89 11.48 -0.02
N TRP A 168 0.16 11.38 -1.14
CA TRP A 168 -1.15 12.00 -1.32
C TRP A 168 -2.13 11.58 -0.23
N VAL A 169 -2.13 10.28 0.08
CA VAL A 169 -2.77 9.70 1.26
C VAL A 169 -1.69 9.10 2.12
N THR A 170 -1.74 9.31 3.43
CA THR A 170 -0.81 8.74 4.40
C THR A 170 -1.59 8.18 5.59
N TYR A 171 -1.22 6.99 6.04
CA TYR A 171 -1.72 6.36 7.24
C TYR A 171 -0.59 6.22 8.25
N LEU A 172 -0.89 6.56 9.51
CA LEU A 172 0.00 6.42 10.65
C LEU A 172 -0.70 5.59 11.72
N ALA A 173 -0.07 4.51 12.20
CA ALA A 173 -0.62 3.73 13.30
C ALA A 173 -0.72 4.56 14.60
N ASP A 174 -1.72 4.30 15.44
CA ASP A 174 -2.02 5.09 16.64
C ASP A 174 -0.84 5.18 17.62
N PHE A 175 -0.05 4.11 17.71
CA PHE A 175 1.11 4.07 18.57
C PHE A 175 2.23 5.03 18.14
N ARG A 176 2.17 5.64 16.94
CA ARG A 176 3.08 6.72 16.52
C ARG A 176 2.75 8.04 17.21
N GLY A 177 1.54 8.20 17.72
CA GLY A 177 1.09 9.39 18.42
C GLY A 177 0.00 10.16 17.65
N PRO A 178 -0.57 11.21 18.29
CA PRO A 178 -1.67 11.97 17.72
C PRO A 178 -1.20 12.88 16.57
N VAL A 179 -2.01 12.96 15.53
CA VAL A 179 -1.77 13.87 14.39
C VAL A 179 -2.01 15.32 14.83
N PRO A 180 -1.05 16.25 14.64
CA PRO A 180 -1.24 17.66 14.95
C PRO A 180 -2.26 18.31 14.01
N PRO A 181 -2.79 19.50 14.33
CA PRO A 181 -3.63 20.24 13.39
C PRO A 181 -2.94 20.47 12.04
N LEU A 182 -3.61 20.09 10.96
CA LEU A 182 -3.12 20.20 9.57
C LEU A 182 -3.87 21.31 8.81
N PRO A 183 -3.24 21.96 7.81
CA PRO A 183 -3.86 23.03 7.04
C PRO A 183 -5.01 22.51 6.15
N SER A 184 -5.97 23.37 5.81
CA SER A 184 -6.90 23.09 4.71
C SER A 184 -6.13 22.97 3.38
N PRO A 185 -6.50 22.06 2.46
CA PRO A 185 -7.71 21.22 2.43
C PRO A 185 -7.51 19.80 3.00
N VAL A 186 -6.51 19.59 3.85
CA VAL A 186 -6.17 18.25 4.35
C VAL A 186 -7.33 17.67 5.15
N GLN A 187 -7.73 16.44 4.79
CA GLN A 187 -8.71 15.67 5.54
C GLN A 187 -7.98 14.70 6.45
N VAL A 188 -8.37 14.69 7.72
CA VAL A 188 -7.85 13.79 8.75
C VAL A 188 -8.98 12.93 9.25
N GLU A 189 -8.81 11.61 9.15
CA GLU A 189 -9.79 10.64 9.57
C GLU A 189 -9.14 9.59 10.46
N HIS A 190 -9.68 9.40 11.66
CA HIS A 190 -9.24 8.36 12.56
C HIS A 190 -9.96 7.04 12.26
N ILE A 191 -9.19 5.97 12.08
CA ILE A 191 -9.69 4.59 12.02
C ILE A 191 -9.59 4.01 13.43
N PRO A 192 -10.72 3.66 14.07
CA PRO A 192 -10.72 3.11 15.42
C PRO A 192 -9.79 1.90 15.56
N ASP A 193 -9.03 1.84 16.65
CA ASP A 193 -8.11 0.76 17.01
C ASP A 193 -7.01 0.46 15.98
N ARG A 194 -6.69 1.46 15.15
CA ARG A 194 -5.74 1.32 14.03
C ARG A 194 -4.80 2.51 13.95
N GLY A 195 -5.32 3.68 13.59
CA GLY A 195 -4.47 4.79 13.20
C GLY A 195 -5.23 5.96 12.60
N THR A 196 -4.49 6.86 11.98
CA THR A 196 -5.04 8.06 11.34
C THR A 196 -4.70 8.08 9.85
N LEU A 197 -5.71 8.25 9.00
CA LEU A 197 -5.59 8.56 7.58
C LEU A 197 -5.55 10.07 7.37
N ILE A 198 -4.64 10.50 6.52
CA ILE A 198 -4.41 11.89 6.14
C ILE A 198 -4.47 11.95 4.61
N THR A 199 -5.44 12.67 4.06
CA THR A 199 -5.58 12.88 2.61
C THR A 199 -5.34 14.36 2.29
N LEU A 200 -4.28 14.64 1.52
CA LEU A 200 -3.83 16.02 1.29
C LEU A 200 -4.85 16.87 0.52
N THR A 201 -5.46 16.29 -0.51
CA THR A 201 -6.39 17.00 -1.42
C THR A 201 -7.36 16.01 -2.07
N GLN A 202 -8.52 16.48 -2.51
CA GLN A 202 -9.48 15.68 -3.27
C GLN A 202 -9.16 15.62 -4.77
N GLU A 203 -8.38 16.58 -5.27
CA GLU A 203 -7.88 16.56 -6.65
C GLU A 203 -6.79 15.51 -6.81
N LYS A 204 -6.61 14.97 -8.01
CA LYS A 204 -5.52 14.04 -8.30
C LYS A 204 -4.19 14.71 -7.97
N PHE A 205 -3.49 14.19 -6.96
CA PHE A 205 -2.21 14.73 -6.55
C PHE A 205 -1.19 14.60 -7.68
N SER A 206 -0.42 15.68 -7.87
CA SER A 206 0.59 15.76 -8.92
C SER A 206 1.84 16.51 -8.49
N ALA A 207 3.00 15.92 -8.74
CA ALA A 207 4.33 16.53 -8.62
C ALA A 207 4.52 17.71 -9.57
N SER A 208 3.75 17.78 -10.66
CA SER A 208 3.77 18.90 -11.60
C SER A 208 2.91 20.09 -11.16
N THR A 209 2.12 19.94 -10.08
CA THR A 209 1.31 21.01 -9.50
C THR A 209 2.03 21.61 -8.28
N PRO A 210 2.57 22.84 -8.36
CA PRO A 210 3.34 23.42 -7.27
C PRO A 210 2.58 23.52 -5.94
N ALA A 211 1.26 23.77 -5.99
CA ALA A 211 0.42 23.81 -4.80
C ALA A 211 0.35 22.45 -4.07
N HIS A 212 0.32 21.34 -4.82
CA HIS A 212 0.33 19.99 -4.23
C HIS A 212 1.64 19.70 -3.52
N VAL A 213 2.76 20.02 -4.16
CA VAL A 213 4.10 19.83 -3.59
C VAL A 213 4.31 20.70 -2.36
N ALA A 214 3.89 21.98 -2.40
CA ALA A 214 3.98 22.88 -1.26
C ALA A 214 3.14 22.41 -0.06
N LEU A 215 1.91 21.93 -0.32
CA LEU A 215 1.05 21.37 0.72
C LEU A 215 1.65 20.11 1.34
N ALA A 216 2.18 19.20 0.51
CA ALA A 216 2.86 18.00 1.00
C ALA A 216 4.07 18.35 1.88
N ALA A 217 4.87 19.34 1.47
CA ALA A 217 6.03 19.79 2.25
C ALA A 217 5.62 20.40 3.60
N ASP A 218 4.60 21.26 3.65
CA ASP A 218 4.10 21.83 4.91
C ASP A 218 3.56 20.75 5.86
N VAL A 219 2.75 19.83 5.35
CA VAL A 219 2.22 18.71 6.15
C VAL A 219 3.35 17.81 6.64
N GLN A 220 4.31 17.46 5.78
CA GLN A 220 5.46 16.64 6.16
C GLN A 220 6.26 17.29 7.29
N ALA A 221 6.55 18.58 7.19
CA ALA A 221 7.28 19.32 8.22
C ALA A 221 6.55 19.30 9.57
N ARG A 222 5.21 19.45 9.57
CA ARG A 222 4.39 19.37 10.78
C ARG A 222 4.42 17.99 11.42
N LEU A 223 4.24 16.94 10.62
CA LEU A 223 4.28 15.56 11.11
C LEU A 223 5.66 15.17 11.62
N GLN A 224 6.72 15.61 10.94
CA GLN A 224 8.10 15.41 11.37
C GLN A 224 8.41 16.16 12.67
N SER A 225 7.98 17.41 12.80
CA SER A 225 8.11 18.18 14.05
C SER A 225 7.33 17.58 15.22
N ALA A 226 6.23 16.87 14.94
CA ALA A 226 5.47 16.11 15.93
C ALA A 226 6.08 14.74 16.24
N GLY A 227 7.18 14.36 15.60
CA GLY A 227 7.86 13.07 15.82
C GLY A 227 7.13 11.87 15.20
N LEU A 228 6.22 12.09 14.25
CA LEU A 228 5.40 11.01 13.66
C LEU A 228 6.07 10.33 12.46
N LEU A 229 7.06 10.98 11.83
CA LEU A 229 7.82 10.48 10.69
C LEU A 229 9.19 9.97 11.15
N THR A 230 9.16 8.83 11.85
CA THR A 230 10.34 8.12 12.33
C THR A 230 10.50 6.77 11.62
N PRO A 231 11.69 6.15 11.67
CA PRO A 231 11.91 4.80 11.17
C PRO A 231 10.87 3.80 11.71
N LEU A 232 10.60 2.75 10.94
CA LEU A 232 9.73 1.66 11.40
C LEU A 232 10.28 1.02 12.68
N ARG A 233 9.38 0.65 13.59
CA ARG A 233 9.69 -0.03 14.84
C ARG A 233 9.40 -1.51 14.73
N PRO A 234 10.23 -2.37 15.34
CA PRO A 234 9.89 -3.77 15.52
C PRO A 234 8.52 -3.91 16.18
N TRP A 235 7.69 -4.83 15.68
CA TRP A 235 6.35 -5.04 16.19
C TRP A 235 6.37 -5.38 17.69
N GLY A 236 5.50 -4.71 18.47
CA GLY A 236 5.40 -4.92 19.92
C GLY A 236 6.44 -4.15 20.75
N THR A 237 7.10 -3.13 20.19
CA THR A 237 8.00 -2.19 20.89
C THR A 237 7.45 -0.77 20.96
#